data_AF-A0A539E4S7-F1
#
_entry.id   AF-A0A539E4S7-F1
#
_cell.length_a   1.000
_cell.length_b   1.000
_cell.length_c   1.000
_cell.angle_alpha   90.00
_cell.angle_beta   90.00
_cell.angle_gamma   90.00
#
_symmetry.space_group_name_H-M   'P 1'
#
loop_
_entity.id
_entity.type
_entity.pdbx_description
1 polymer ?
#
loop_
_entity_poly.entity_id
_entity_poly.type
_entity_poly.pdbx_seq_one_letter_code
_entity_poly.pdbx_strand_id
1 'polypeptide(L)'
;MFLLPLIAGMVVRRLAPTFAERAGDPIMAMAGLVLIGVALLLLATNFKAILGIGLSGLLLIVLMTSVALAIGHLLGGPDPDNRTVLAVTGATRFPGLAVLVAQLNFPNARPLPIVVAYLLISSLAVLPYIKWRQSRQPDPTA
;
A
#
# COMPACT_ATOMS: atom_id res chain seq x y z
N MET A 1 -6.76 -11.81 12.77
CA MET A 1 -7.86 -11.57 11.81
C MET A 1 -7.43 -11.68 10.34
N PHE A 2 -6.23 -11.26 9.93
CA PHE A 2 -5.78 -11.37 8.51
C PHE A 2 -5.66 -12.80 7.95
N LEU A 3 -5.36 -13.80 8.78
CA LEU A 3 -5.22 -15.19 8.34
C LEU A 3 -6.55 -15.85 7.97
N LEU A 4 -7.65 -15.43 8.61
CA LEU A 4 -8.97 -16.03 8.40
C LEU A 4 -9.46 -15.92 6.94
N PRO A 5 -9.51 -14.72 6.33
CA PRO A 5 -9.93 -14.59 4.93
C PRO A 5 -8.93 -15.22 3.96
N LEU A 6 -7.64 -15.24 4.31
CA LEU A 6 -6.61 -15.89 3.48
C LEU A 6 -6.82 -17.42 3.42
N ILE A 7 -7.01 -18.04 4.58
CA ILE A 7 -7.30 -19.48 4.69
C ILE A 7 -8.62 -19.81 3.98
N ALA A 8 -9.66 -18.99 4.18
CA ALA A 8 -10.92 -19.16 3.48
C ALA A 8 -10.73 -19.10 1.96
N GLY A 9 -9.97 -18.13 1.44
CA GLY A 9 -9.65 -18.02 0.02
C GLY A 9 -8.88 -19.24 -0.53
N MET A 10 -7.91 -19.76 0.23
CA MET A 10 -7.17 -20.97 -0.14
C MET A 10 -8.07 -22.21 -0.18
N VAL A 11 -8.98 -22.35 0.79
CA VAL A 11 -9.96 -23.45 0.85
C VAL A 11 -10.93 -23.37 -0.33
N VAL A 12 -11.46 -22.19 -0.65
CA VAL A 12 -12.34 -21.99 -1.81
C VAL A 12 -11.63 -22.34 -3.11
N ARG A 13 -10.37 -21.93 -3.28
CA ARG A 13 -9.56 -22.28 -4.46
C ARG A 13 -9.38 -23.79 -4.60
N ARG A 14 -9.26 -24.53 -3.49
CA ARG A 14 -9.10 -25.99 -3.50
C ARG A 14 -10.40 -26.74 -3.76
N LEU A 15 -11.53 -26.25 -3.25
CA LEU A 15 -12.84 -26.90 -3.38
C LEU A 15 -13.57 -26.55 -4.68
N ALA A 16 -13.35 -25.35 -5.21
CA ALA A 16 -14.02 -24.85 -6.41
C ALA A 16 -13.08 -23.98 -7.27
N PRO A 17 -12.06 -24.55 -7.92
CA PRO A 17 -11.05 -23.81 -8.67
C PRO A 17 -11.65 -22.98 -9.82
N THR A 18 -12.63 -23.53 -10.54
CA THR A 18 -13.31 -22.83 -11.65
C THR A 18 -14.14 -21.62 -11.18
N PHE A 19 -14.69 -21.69 -9.96
CA PHE A 19 -15.37 -20.55 -9.33
C PHE A 19 -14.36 -19.50 -8.88
N ALA A 20 -13.24 -19.93 -8.28
CA ALA A 20 -12.18 -19.03 -7.84
C ALA A 20 -11.55 -18.25 -9.00
N GLU A 21 -11.34 -18.89 -10.16
CA GLU A 21 -10.84 -18.21 -11.36
C GLU A 21 -11.84 -17.18 -11.88
N ARG A 22 -13.13 -17.54 -12.01
CA ARG A 22 -14.18 -16.62 -12.46
C ARG A 22 -14.43 -15.45 -11.51
N ALA A 23 -14.30 -15.68 -10.21
CA ALA A 23 -14.50 -14.65 -9.21
C ALA A 23 -13.26 -13.75 -9.03
N GLY A 24 -12.08 -14.18 -9.48
CA GLY A 24 -10.82 -13.46 -9.31
C GLY A 24 -10.86 -12.03 -9.86
N ASP A 25 -11.16 -11.90 -11.15
CA ASP A 25 -11.22 -10.60 -11.84
C ASP A 25 -12.24 -9.62 -11.23
N PRO A 26 -13.52 -9.99 -11.00
CA PRO A 26 -14.49 -9.07 -10.39
C PRO A 26 -14.15 -8.74 -8.94
N ILE A 27 -13.60 -9.69 -8.17
CA ILE A 27 -13.12 -9.41 -6.80
C ILE A 27 -11.99 -8.40 -6.84
N MET A 28 -11.04 -8.54 -7.77
CA MET A 28 -9.89 -7.64 -7.86
C MET A 28 -10.31 -6.23 -8.30
N ALA A 29 -11.26 -6.13 -9.24
CA ALA A 29 -11.86 -4.86 -9.63
C ALA A 29 -12.60 -4.20 -8.46
N MET A 30 -13.40 -4.98 -7.71
CA MET A 30 -14.11 -4.48 -6.52
C MET A 30 -13.14 -4.03 -5.43
N ALA A 31 -12.06 -4.79 -5.20
CA ALA A 31 -11.02 -4.43 -4.24
C ALA A 31 -10.34 -3.11 -4.63
N GLY A 32 -10.02 -2.92 -5.92
CA GLY A 32 -9.50 -1.67 -6.44
C GLY A 32 -10.47 -0.50 -6.25
N LEU A 33 -11.76 -0.70 -6.56
CA LEU A 33 -12.80 0.32 -6.39
C LEU A 33 -12.97 0.72 -4.91
N VAL A 34 -13.04 -0.26 -4.02
CA VAL A 34 -13.14 -0.03 -2.56
C VAL A 34 -11.90 0.69 -2.06
N LEU A 35 -10.70 0.29 -2.50
CA LEU A 35 -9.45 0.93 -2.12
C LEU A 35 -9.42 2.41 -2.53
N ILE A 36 -9.81 2.71 -3.78
CA ILE A 36 -9.93 4.09 -4.28
C ILE A 36 -10.97 4.87 -3.46
N GLY A 37 -12.14 4.27 -3.21
CA GLY A 37 -13.20 4.90 -2.41
C GLY A 37 -12.75 5.24 -0.99
N VAL A 38 -12.06 4.31 -0.31
CA VAL A 38 -11.50 4.53 1.03
C VAL A 38 -10.40 5.58 1.00
N ALA A 39 -9.50 5.55 0.00
CA ALA A 39 -8.46 6.56 -0.14
C ALA A 39 -9.05 7.97 -0.34
N LEU A 40 -10.07 8.12 -1.19
CA LEU A 40 -10.76 9.39 -1.41
C LEU A 40 -11.50 9.87 -0.14
N LEU A 41 -12.19 8.96 0.56
CA LEU A 41 -12.85 9.27 1.83
C LEU A 41 -11.85 9.76 2.89
N LEU A 42 -10.71 9.07 3.02
CA LEU A 42 -9.65 9.45 3.95
C LEU A 42 -9.03 10.80 3.58
N LEU A 43 -8.81 11.05 2.28
CA LEU A 43 -8.30 12.31 1.78
C LEU A 43 -9.26 13.47 2.07
N ALA A 44 -10.56 13.28 1.82
CA ALA A 44 -11.59 14.29 2.07
C ALA A 44 -11.74 14.59 3.56
N THR A 45 -11.75 13.56 4.41
CA THR A 45 -11.93 13.72 5.87
C THR A 45 -10.69 14.27 6.58
N ASN A 46 -9.48 14.04 6.04
CA ASN A 46 -8.21 14.46 6.66
C ASN A 46 -7.49 15.56 5.87
N PHE A 47 -8.16 16.23 4.94
CA PHE A 47 -7.57 17.24 4.05
C PHE A 47 -6.82 18.34 4.84
N LYS A 48 -7.45 18.88 5.89
CA LYS A 48 -6.83 19.91 6.75
C LYS A 48 -5.60 19.39 7.49
N ALA A 49 -5.63 18.14 7.94
CA ALA A 49 -4.50 17.52 8.63
C ALA A 49 -3.31 17.33 7.68
N ILE A 50 -3.57 16.92 6.43
CA ILE A 50 -2.55 16.79 5.39
C ILE A 50 -1.91 18.16 5.09
N LEU A 51 -2.73 19.21 4.94
CA LEU A 51 -2.22 20.58 4.77
C LEU A 51 -1.41 21.06 5.97
N GLY A 52 -1.82 20.69 7.18
CA GLY A 52 -1.15 21.06 8.43
C GLY A 52 0.24 20.42 8.63
N ILE A 53 0.56 19.33 7.92
CA ILE A 53 1.90 18.72 7.94
C ILE A 53 2.96 19.63 7.30
N GLY A 54 2.52 20.49 6.38
CA GLY A 54 3.39 21.40 5.64
C GLY A 54 4.34 20.69 4.68
N LEU A 55 5.15 21.50 3.99
CA LEU A 55 6.05 21.02 2.94
C LEU A 55 7.16 20.13 3.50
N SER A 56 7.69 20.46 4.69
CA SER A 56 8.76 19.69 5.33
C SER A 56 8.32 18.25 5.60
N GLY A 57 7.18 18.05 6.26
CA GLY A 57 6.67 16.71 6.56
C GLY A 57 6.34 15.92 5.30
N LEU A 58 5.78 16.57 4.27
CA LEU A 58 5.57 15.93 2.97
C LEU A 58 6.89 15.43 2.37
N LEU A 59 7.93 16.27 2.34
CA LEU A 59 9.25 15.91 1.81
C LEU A 59 9.88 14.76 2.60
N LEU A 60 9.76 14.77 3.93
CA LEU A 60 10.24 13.69 4.80
C LEU A 60 9.56 12.35 4.47
N ILE A 61 8.24 12.34 4.27
CA ILE A 61 7.48 11.14 3.95
C ILE A 61 7.87 10.60 2.57
N VAL A 62 7.97 11.48 1.57
CA VAL A 62 8.39 11.12 0.22
C VAL A 62 9.82 10.57 0.25
N LEU A 63 10.75 11.23 0.95
CA LEU A 63 12.13 10.77 1.08
C LEU A 63 12.20 9.39 1.74
N MET A 64 11.50 9.20 2.86
CA MET A 64 11.43 7.91 3.56
C MET A 64 10.90 6.80 2.67
N THR A 65 9.86 7.10 1.88
CA THR A 65 9.25 6.13 0.95
C THR A 65 10.21 5.79 -0.18
N SER A 66 10.85 6.80 -0.78
CA SER A 66 11.85 6.63 -1.84
C SER A 66 13.06 5.82 -1.38
N VAL A 67 13.56 6.06 -0.16
CA VAL A 67 14.66 5.29 0.43
C VAL A 67 14.24 3.83 0.63
N ALA A 68 13.05 3.57 1.16
CA ALA A 68 12.54 2.21 1.32
C ALA A 68 12.40 1.47 -0.03
N LEU A 69 11.86 2.16 -1.06
CA LEU A 69 11.77 1.63 -2.42
C LEU A 69 13.17 1.33 -2.99
N ALA A 70 14.13 2.24 -2.82
CA ALA A 70 15.49 2.05 -3.31
C ALA A 70 16.16 0.84 -2.65
N ILE A 71 16.07 0.73 -1.33
CA ILE A 71 16.62 -0.40 -0.58
C ILE A 71 15.99 -1.71 -1.05
N GLY A 72 14.66 -1.78 -1.11
CA GLY A 72 13.98 -3.02 -1.53
C GLY A 72 14.23 -3.37 -3.01
N HIS A 73 14.40 -2.37 -3.89
CA HIS A 73 14.75 -2.61 -5.29
C HIS A 73 16.18 -3.15 -5.42
N LEU A 74 17.14 -2.58 -4.68
CA LEU A 74 18.54 -3.00 -4.71
C LEU A 74 18.72 -4.42 -4.13
N LEU A 75 17.98 -4.75 -3.07
CA LEU A 75 18.06 -6.05 -2.40
C LEU A 75 17.22 -7.15 -3.06
N GLY A 76 16.37 -6.83 -4.04
CA GLY A 76 15.43 -7.79 -4.63
C GLY A 76 16.03 -8.82 -5.58
N GLY A 77 17.35 -8.94 -5.67
CA GLY A 77 18.02 -9.99 -6.46
C GLY A 77 18.03 -9.72 -7.97
N PRO A 78 18.35 -10.72 -8.82
CA PRO A 78 18.47 -10.53 -10.28
C PRO A 78 17.13 -10.41 -11.00
N ASP A 79 16.07 -11.05 -10.48
CA ASP A 79 14.74 -11.04 -11.07
C ASP A 79 14.10 -9.63 -10.94
N PRO A 80 13.77 -8.96 -12.06
CA PRO A 80 13.12 -7.66 -12.04
C PRO A 80 11.81 -7.63 -11.24
N ASP A 81 11.01 -8.70 -11.26
CA ASP A 81 9.71 -8.73 -10.59
C ASP A 81 9.89 -8.84 -9.08
N ASN A 82 10.83 -9.67 -8.63
CA ASN A 82 11.19 -9.77 -7.21
C ASN A 82 11.69 -8.42 -6.65
N ARG A 83 12.46 -7.65 -7.43
CA ARG A 83 12.84 -6.26 -7.07
C ARG A 83 11.65 -5.34 -6.88
N THR A 84 10.64 -5.45 -7.73
CA THR A 84 9.43 -4.61 -7.61
C THR A 84 8.64 -4.98 -6.38
N VAL A 85 8.41 -6.28 -6.18
CA VAL A 85 7.66 -6.81 -5.03
C VAL A 85 8.34 -6.42 -3.72
N LEU A 86 9.65 -6.62 -3.60
CA LEU A 86 10.38 -6.29 -2.37
C LEU A 86 10.41 -4.78 -2.11
N ALA A 87 10.62 -3.96 -3.15
CA ALA A 87 10.54 -2.50 -3.03
C ALA A 87 9.18 -2.03 -2.50
N VAL A 88 8.10 -2.42 -3.16
CA VAL A 88 6.74 -1.96 -2.81
C VAL A 88 6.32 -2.48 -1.44
N THR A 89 6.61 -3.75 -1.14
CA THR A 89 6.29 -4.34 0.17
C THR A 89 7.10 -3.68 1.29
N GLY A 90 8.39 -3.42 1.08
CA GLY A 90 9.23 -2.72 2.06
C GLY A 90 8.83 -1.26 2.30
N ALA A 91 8.29 -0.58 1.28
CA ALA A 91 7.75 0.75 1.40
C ALA A 91 6.36 0.79 2.09
N THR A 92 5.61 -0.33 2.04
CA THR A 92 4.28 -0.44 2.63
C THR A 92 4.39 -0.75 4.12
N ARG A 93 4.21 0.28 4.96
CA ARG A 93 4.21 0.13 6.42
C ARG A 93 2.83 -0.21 6.94
N PHE A 94 2.72 -0.95 8.04
CA PHE A 94 1.43 -1.30 8.63
C PHE A 94 0.92 -0.18 9.56
N PRO A 95 -0.01 0.68 9.10
CA PRO A 95 -0.45 1.86 9.85
C PRO A 95 -1.20 1.52 11.13
N GLY A 96 -1.88 0.37 11.16
CA GLY A 96 -2.62 -0.10 12.33
C GLY A 96 -1.70 -0.28 13.54
N LEU A 97 -0.49 -0.81 13.35
CA LEU A 97 0.51 -0.91 14.42
C LEU A 97 1.01 0.47 14.84
N ALA A 98 1.20 1.40 13.90
CA ALA A 98 1.63 2.75 14.24
C ALA A 98 0.59 3.46 15.13
N VAL A 99 -0.70 3.37 14.78
CA VAL A 99 -1.79 3.88 15.61
C VAL A 99 -1.82 3.19 16.96
N LEU A 100 -1.75 1.85 16.99
CA LEU A 100 -1.77 1.09 18.24
C LEU A 100 -0.64 1.51 19.18
N VAL A 101 0.61 1.54 18.68
CA VAL A 101 1.78 1.93 19.47
C VAL A 101 1.65 3.37 19.95
N ALA A 102 1.20 4.29 19.10
CA ALA A 102 1.00 5.68 19.49
C ALA A 102 -0.07 5.83 20.59
N GLN A 103 -1.20 5.14 20.47
CA GLN A 103 -2.27 5.17 21.47
C GLN A 103 -1.83 4.56 22.81
N LEU A 104 -1.01 3.50 22.78
CA LEU A 104 -0.52 2.83 23.99
C LEU A 104 0.51 3.67 24.76
N ASN A 105 1.31 4.48 24.06
CA ASN A 105 2.41 5.23 24.67
C ASN A 105 2.07 6.72 24.89
N PHE A 106 1.09 7.26 24.16
CA PHE A 106 0.71 8.68 24.22
C PHE A 106 -0.81 8.83 24.34
N PRO A 107 -1.36 8.79 25.57
CA PRO A 107 -2.81 8.77 25.82
C PRO A 107 -3.57 9.99 25.26
N ASN A 108 -2.90 11.13 25.16
CA ASN A 108 -3.47 12.39 24.66
C ASN A 108 -3.20 12.62 23.17
N ALA A 109 -2.42 11.76 22.52
CA ALA A 109 -2.15 11.90 21.10
C ALA A 109 -3.38 11.51 20.29
N ARG A 110 -3.58 12.19 19.16
CA ARG A 110 -4.54 11.78 18.13
C ARG A 110 -3.75 11.34 16.89
N PRO A 111 -3.22 10.11 16.85
CA PRO A 111 -2.31 9.68 15.79
C PRO A 111 -3.02 9.41 14.46
N LEU A 112 -4.35 9.25 14.47
CA LEU A 112 -5.11 8.86 13.29
C LEU A 112 -4.90 9.81 12.08
N PRO A 113 -5.03 11.14 12.21
CA PRO A 113 -4.91 12.04 11.07
C PRO A 113 -3.49 12.04 10.46
N ILE A 114 -2.45 11.96 11.29
CA ILE A 114 -1.07 11.97 10.80
C ILE A 114 -0.70 10.63 10.15
N VAL A 115 -1.20 9.51 10.68
CA VAL A 115 -1.01 8.19 10.07
C VAL A 115 -1.77 8.10 8.74
N VAL A 116 -3.00 8.62 8.68
CA VAL A 116 -3.77 8.69 7.42
C VAL A 116 -3.06 9.55 6.38
N ALA A 117 -2.56 10.72 6.77
CA ALA A 117 -1.80 11.56 5.86
C ALA A 117 -0.52 10.87 5.38
N TYR A 118 0.21 10.21 6.28
CA TYR A 118 1.37 9.38 5.92
C TYR A 118 1.00 8.30 4.89
N LEU A 119 -0.09 7.56 5.12
CA LEU A 119 -0.56 6.55 4.18
C LEU A 119 -0.85 7.14 2.81
N LEU A 120 -1.61 8.22 2.74
CA LEU A 120 -1.99 8.83 1.46
C LEU A 120 -0.77 9.37 0.71
N ILE A 121 0.11 10.10 1.39
CA ILE A 121 1.31 10.67 0.77
C ILE A 121 2.28 9.57 0.32
N SER A 122 2.52 8.56 1.15
CA SER A 122 3.41 7.44 0.80
C SER A 122 2.83 6.59 -0.33
N SER A 123 1.53 6.30 -0.34
CA SER A 123 0.88 5.60 -1.46
C SER A 123 1.03 6.37 -2.77
N LEU A 124 0.83 7.69 -2.75
CA LEU A 124 1.05 8.54 -3.92
C LEU A 124 2.53 8.55 -4.34
N ALA A 125 3.47 8.57 -3.40
CA ALA A 125 4.91 8.55 -3.67
C ALA A 125 5.38 7.23 -4.30
N VAL A 126 4.65 6.13 -4.12
CA VAL A 126 4.96 4.84 -4.77
C VAL A 126 4.50 4.81 -6.24
N LEU A 127 3.48 5.58 -6.63
CA LEU A 127 2.92 5.53 -8.00
C LEU A 127 3.94 5.81 -9.11
N PRO A 128 4.84 6.82 -9.02
CA PRO A 128 5.86 7.04 -10.04
C PRO A 128 6.78 5.84 -10.24
N TYR A 129 7.14 5.17 -9.15
CA TYR A 129 7.98 3.97 -9.19
C TYR A 129 7.25 2.82 -9.89
N ILE A 130 5.98 2.56 -9.56
CA ILE A 130 5.18 1.51 -10.21
C ILE A 130 5.04 1.81 -11.71
N LYS A 131 4.70 3.06 -12.07
CA LYS A 131 4.54 3.46 -13.48
C LYS A 131 5.84 3.29 -14.27
N TRP A 132 6.97 3.67 -13.67
CA TRP A 132 8.30 3.46 -14.25
C TRP A 132 8.61 1.96 -14.44
N ARG A 133 8.28 1.12 -13.45
CA ARG A 133 8.47 -0.34 -13.57
C ARG A 133 7.60 -0.96 -14.66
N GLN A 134 6.34 -0.55 -14.77
CA GLN A 134 5.43 -1.01 -15.83
C GLN A 134 5.94 -0.61 -17.23
N SER A 135 6.45 0.61 -17.39
CA SER A 135 7.03 1.06 -18.68
C SER A 135 8.31 0.33 -19.09
N ARG A 136 8.92 -0.46 -18.18
CA ARG A 136 10.15 -1.22 -18.43
C ARG A 136 9.93 -2.73 -18.50
N GLN A 137 8.72 -3.21 -18.22
CA GLN A 137 8.36 -4.59 -18.51
C GLN A 137 8.06 -4.69 -20.02
N PRO A 138 8.74 -5.57 -20.76
CA PRO A 138 8.36 -5.88 -22.14
C PRO A 138 6.93 -6.41 -22.15
N ASP A 139 6.16 -6.06 -23.17
CA ASP A 139 4.83 -6.63 -23.37
C ASP A 139 4.94 -8.17 -23.40
N PRO A 140 4.14 -8.93 -22.63
CA PRO A 140 4.15 -10.39 -22.68
C PRO A 140 3.72 -10.97 -24.05
N THR A 141 3.32 -10.10 -24.99
CA THR A 141 2.73 -10.45 -26.29
C THR A 141 3.54 -9.94 -27.48
N ALA A 142 4.79 -9.49 -27.29
CA ALA A 142 5.70 -9.07 -28.37
C ALA A 142 6.72 -10.15 -28.73
#